data_AF-A0A380FJI0-F1
#
_entry.id   AF-A0A380FJI0-F1
#
_cell.length_a   1.000
_cell.length_b   1.000
_cell.length_c   1.000
_cell.angle_alpha   90.00
_cell.angle_beta   90.00
_cell.angle_gamma   90.00
#
_symmetry.space_group_name_H-M   'P 1'
#
loop_
_entity.id
_entity.type
_entity.pdbx_description
1 polymer ?
#
loop_
_entity_poly.entity_id
_entity_poly.type
_entity_poly.pdbx_seq_one_letter_code
_entity_poly.pdbx_strand_id
1 'polypeptide(L)'
;MVSLYQVVFGFRASEGKISAIKYARENNVPYFGICLGMQLATVEFARNVIGLEGAHSAELDPNTPYPIIDLLPEQKDIEDLGGTLRLGLYPCTIKEGTLAHKNL
;
A
#
# COMPACT_ATOMS: atom_id res chain seq x y z
N MET A 1 0.93 -14.79 12.11
CA MET A 1 0.79 -14.16 10.78
C MET A 1 -0.07 -12.92 10.94
N VAL A 2 0.41 -11.76 10.49
CA VAL A 2 -0.38 -10.53 10.44
C VAL A 2 -0.98 -10.43 9.04
N SER A 3 -2.30 -10.41 8.94
CA SER A 3 -3.01 -10.23 7.67
C SER A 3 -3.79 -8.94 7.73
N LEU A 4 -3.51 -8.01 6.82
CA LEU A 4 -4.25 -6.75 6.71
C LEU A 4 -5.04 -6.74 5.41
N TYR A 5 -6.34 -6.95 5.57
CA TYR A 5 -7.33 -6.83 4.52
C TYR A 5 -8.13 -5.54 4.74
N GLN A 6 -7.97 -4.57 3.86
CA GLN A 6 -8.86 -3.41 3.83
C GLN A 6 -9.16 -3.05 2.38
N VAL A 7 -10.43 -3.19 2.02
CA VAL A 7 -10.99 -2.86 0.70
C VAL A 7 -11.72 -1.51 0.72
N VAL A 8 -11.92 -0.92 1.91
CA VAL A 8 -12.70 0.32 2.07
C VAL A 8 -11.79 1.54 2.23
N PHE A 9 -12.10 2.57 1.45
CA PHE A 9 -11.54 3.92 1.47
C PHE A 9 -11.59 4.60 2.84
N GLY A 10 -10.59 5.43 3.13
CA GLY A 10 -10.58 6.34 4.29
C GLY A 10 -9.36 6.21 5.21
N PHE A 11 -9.09 7.29 5.95
CA PHE A 11 -7.92 7.44 6.82
C PHE A 11 -8.01 6.67 8.16
N ARG A 12 -9.20 6.15 8.50
CA ARG A 12 -9.41 5.57 9.84
C ARG A 12 -8.50 4.37 10.08
N ALA A 13 -7.79 4.42 11.20
CA ALA A 13 -6.86 3.38 11.66
C ALA A 13 -5.65 3.13 10.73
N SER A 14 -5.28 4.06 9.83
CA SER A 14 -4.08 3.95 8.99
C SER A 14 -2.82 3.80 9.84
N GLU A 15 -2.62 4.68 10.82
CA GLU A 15 -1.44 4.66 11.70
C GLU A 15 -1.38 3.41 12.59
N GLY A 16 -2.53 2.92 13.05
CA GLY A 16 -2.61 1.66 13.80
C GLY A 16 -2.18 0.46 12.94
N LYS A 17 -2.60 0.45 11.66
CA LYS A 17 -2.17 -0.57 10.68
C LYS A 17 -0.68 -0.47 10.37
N ILE A 18 -0.15 0.74 10.17
CA ILE A 18 1.29 0.98 9.98
C ILE A 18 2.09 0.45 11.18
N SER A 19 1.62 0.71 12.40
CA SER A 19 2.25 0.18 13.62
C SER A 19 2.25 -1.36 13.67
N ALA A 20 1.14 -1.99 13.29
CA ALA A 20 1.06 -3.46 13.20
C ALA A 20 1.99 -4.04 12.13
N ILE A 21 2.16 -3.34 11.00
CA ILE A 21 3.11 -3.73 9.95
C ILE A 21 4.54 -3.62 10.44
N LYS A 22 4.88 -2.51 11.10
CA LYS A 22 6.20 -2.31 11.71
C LYS A 22 6.53 -3.43 12.69
N TYR A 23 5.59 -3.75 13.58
CA TYR A 23 5.75 -4.87 14.50
C TYR A 23 6.01 -6.18 13.76
N ALA A 24 5.25 -6.48 12.70
CA ALA A 24 5.44 -7.70 11.93
C ALA A 24 6.83 -7.76 11.28
N ARG A 25 7.28 -6.66 10.67
CA ARG A 25 8.61 -6.53 10.04
C ARG A 25 9.73 -6.71 11.05
N GLU A 26 9.67 -6.02 12.19
CA GLU A 26 10.74 -6.03 13.21
C GLU A 26 10.83 -7.35 13.97
N ASN A 27 9.72 -8.08 14.09
CA ASN A 27 9.66 -9.33 14.83
C ASN A 27 9.67 -10.58 13.93
N ASN A 28 9.98 -10.44 12.63
CA ASN A 28 9.98 -11.53 11.65
C ASN A 28 8.65 -12.32 11.63
N VAL A 29 7.53 -11.65 11.88
CA VAL A 29 6.20 -12.28 11.81
C VAL A 29 5.73 -12.23 10.36
N PRO A 30 5.32 -13.36 9.76
CA PRO A 30 4.80 -13.37 8.39
C PRO A 30 3.66 -12.37 8.22
N TYR A 31 3.78 -11.54 7.19
CA TYR A 31 2.82 -10.48 6.85
C TYR A 31 2.22 -10.72 5.47
N PHE A 32 0.91 -10.51 5.34
CA PHE A 32 0.22 -10.50 4.05
C PHE A 32 -0.71 -9.28 3.96
N GLY A 33 -0.39 -8.36 3.05
CA GLY A 33 -1.14 -7.14 2.82
C GLY A 33 -1.88 -7.19 1.50
N ILE A 34 -3.19 -6.95 1.51
CA ILE A 34 -4.02 -6.88 0.31
C ILE A 34 -4.55 -5.46 0.15
N CYS A 35 -4.55 -4.96 -1.10
CA CYS A 35 -5.06 -3.64 -1.45
C CYS A 35 -4.41 -2.53 -0.60
N LEU A 36 -5.16 -1.82 0.24
CA LEU A 36 -4.62 -0.80 1.13
C LEU A 36 -3.56 -1.36 2.10
N GLY A 37 -3.64 -2.64 2.48
CA GLY A 37 -2.61 -3.28 3.29
C GLY A 37 -1.23 -3.23 2.62
N MET A 38 -1.18 -3.56 1.32
CA MET A 38 0.05 -3.48 0.52
C MET A 38 0.57 -2.02 0.47
N GLN A 39 -0.31 -1.06 0.25
CA GLN A 39 0.04 0.36 0.23
C GLN A 39 0.66 0.82 1.56
N LEU A 40 0.01 0.52 2.69
CA LEU A 40 0.51 0.89 4.01
C LEU A 40 1.82 0.17 4.37
N ALA A 41 2.08 -1.01 3.80
CA ALA A 41 3.36 -1.69 3.98
C ALA A 41 4.51 -0.94 3.30
N THR A 42 4.27 -0.42 2.09
CA THR A 42 5.24 0.46 1.42
C THR A 42 5.47 1.74 2.22
N VAL A 43 4.42 2.33 2.80
CA VAL A 43 4.52 3.51 3.67
C VAL A 43 5.33 3.23 4.92
N GLU A 44 5.07 2.11 5.61
CA GLU A 44 5.84 1.70 6.79
C GLU A 44 7.33 1.56 6.46
N PHE A 45 7.65 0.89 5.35
CA PHE A 45 9.01 0.65 4.93
C PHE A 45 9.74 1.95 4.57
N ALA A 46 9.06 2.86 3.83
CA ALA A 46 9.62 4.16 3.48
C ALA A 46 9.94 5.00 4.71
N ARG A 47 9.02 5.04 5.69
CA ARG A 47 9.21 5.81 6.93
C ARG A 47 10.33 5.23 7.81
N ASN A 48 10.30 3.91 8.05
CA ASN A 48 11.11 3.30 9.11
C ASN A 48 12.43 2.72 8.60
N VAL A 49 12.50 2.24 7.36
CA VAL A 49 13.72 1.60 6.81
C VAL A 49 14.50 2.56 5.91
N ILE A 50 13.80 3.30 5.04
CA ILE A 50 14.44 4.27 4.14
C ILE A 50 14.72 5.60 4.85
N GLY A 51 13.91 5.96 5.87
CA GLY A 51 14.06 7.20 6.64
C GLY A 51 13.32 8.40 6.04
N LEU A 52 12.33 8.18 5.17
CA LEU A 52 11.46 9.24 4.65
C LEU A 52 10.36 9.56 5.67
N GLU A 53 10.73 10.27 6.73
CA GLU A 53 9.78 10.70 7.76
C GLU A 53 8.63 11.49 7.15
N GLY A 54 7.40 11.06 7.45
CA GLY A 54 6.19 11.68 6.89
C GLY A 54 5.74 11.13 5.54
N ALA A 55 6.44 10.17 4.92
CA ALA A 55 5.98 9.56 3.66
C ALA A 55 4.56 8.97 3.78
N HIS A 56 3.72 9.21 2.79
CA HIS A 56 2.34 8.70 2.79
C HIS A 56 1.81 8.53 1.36
N SER A 57 0.64 7.90 1.24
CA SER A 57 -0.25 8.09 0.09
C SER A 57 -0.83 9.50 0.05
N ALA A 58 -0.71 10.18 -1.10
CA ALA A 58 -1.31 11.48 -1.36
C ALA A 58 -2.85 11.45 -1.27
N GLU A 59 -3.47 10.29 -1.49
CA GLU A 59 -4.92 10.10 -1.33
C GLU A 59 -5.35 10.19 0.14
N LEU A 60 -4.50 9.74 1.07
CA LEU A 60 -4.81 9.68 2.49
C LEU A 60 -4.23 10.85 3.28
N ASP A 61 -3.10 11.38 2.85
CA ASP A 61 -2.47 12.58 3.41
C ASP A 61 -1.94 13.45 2.27
N PRO A 62 -2.75 14.42 1.79
CA PRO A 62 -2.36 15.32 0.70
C PRO A 62 -1.18 16.25 1.05
N ASN A 63 -0.87 16.42 2.35
CA ASN A 63 0.19 17.29 2.82
C ASN A 63 1.51 16.54 3.07
N THR A 64 1.58 15.25 2.74
CA THR A 64 2.79 14.46 2.94
C THR A 64 3.97 15.09 2.18
N PRO A 65 5.13 15.26 2.85
CA PRO A 65 6.34 15.74 2.16
C PRO A 65 6.86 14.71 1.15
N TYR A 66 6.44 13.44 1.26
CA TYR A 66 6.89 12.36 0.37
C TYR A 66 5.70 11.50 -0.10
N PRO A 67 5.02 11.88 -1.20
CA PRO A 67 3.88 11.16 -1.77
C PRO A 67 4.35 9.92 -2.53
N ILE A 68 4.61 8.83 -1.81
CA ILE A 68 5.12 7.57 -2.39
C ILE A 68 4.03 6.72 -3.06
N ILE A 69 2.76 7.05 -2.80
CA ILE A 69 1.59 6.43 -3.42
C ILE A 69 0.70 7.58 -3.88
N ASP A 70 0.30 7.55 -5.14
CA ASP A 70 -0.49 8.61 -5.75
C ASP A 70 -1.51 7.99 -6.72
N LEU A 71 -2.51 8.78 -7.07
CA LEU A 71 -3.41 8.48 -8.17
C LEU A 71 -2.61 8.50 -9.48
N LEU A 72 -3.00 7.63 -10.39
CA LEU A 72 -2.41 7.61 -11.72
C LEU A 72 -2.71 8.94 -12.42
N PRO A 73 -1.78 9.49 -13.23
CA PRO A 73 -1.96 10.76 -13.91
C PRO A 73 -3.28 10.86 -14.68
N GLU A 74 -3.73 9.76 -15.28
CA GLU A 74 -4.96 9.68 -16.06
C GLU A 74 -6.24 9.81 -15.21
N GLN A 75 -6.12 9.70 -13.89
CA GLN A 75 -7.24 9.80 -12.94
C GLN A 75 -7.30 11.17 -12.23
N LYS A 76 -6.33 12.07 -12.45
CA LYS A 76 -6.22 13.35 -11.73
C LYS A 76 -7.27 14.39 -12.14
N ASP A 77 -7.75 14.34 -13.39
CA ASP A 77 -8.72 15.29 -13.94
C ASP A 77 -10.18 14.78 -13.93
N ILE A 78 -10.44 13.65 -13.27
CA ILE A 78 -11.75 13.00 -13.27
C ILE A 78 -12.45 13.27 -11.94
N GLU A 79 -13.48 14.13 -11.98
CA GLU A 79 -14.27 14.53 -10.80
C GLU A 79 -15.07 13.37 -10.17
N ASP A 80 -15.35 12.32 -10.95
CA ASP A 80 -16.12 11.14 -10.52
C ASP A 80 -15.24 9.87 -10.54
N LEU A 81 -14.40 9.72 -9.51
CA LEU A 81 -13.41 8.64 -9.37
C LEU A 81 -14.02 7.22 -9.32
N GLY A 82 -15.34 7.10 -9.13
CA GLY A 82 -16.02 5.80 -9.05
C GLY A 82 -15.90 4.95 -10.31
N GLY A 83 -15.77 5.59 -11.49
CA GLY A 83 -15.73 4.92 -12.80
C GLY A 83 -14.33 4.55 -13.33
N THR A 84 -13.25 5.01 -12.69
CA THR A 84 -11.86 4.78 -13.17
C THR A 84 -11.10 3.74 -12.37
N LEU A 85 -11.77 3.10 -11.41
CA LEU A 85 -11.20 2.01 -10.62
C LEU A 85 -10.76 0.88 -11.56
N ARG A 86 -9.53 0.41 -11.39
CA ARG A 86 -9.05 -0.78 -12.08
C ARG A 86 -9.86 -1.99 -11.58
N LEU A 87 -10.76 -2.47 -12.43
CA LEU A 87 -11.65 -3.59 -12.16
C LEU A 87 -11.46 -4.70 -13.19
N GLY A 88 -11.76 -5.94 -12.81
CA GLY A 88 -11.67 -7.10 -13.69
C GLY A 88 -10.27 -7.73 -13.74
N LEU A 89 -10.08 -8.63 -14.70
CA LEU A 89 -8.83 -9.34 -14.89
C LEU A 89 -7.78 -8.38 -15.46
N TYR A 90 -6.64 -8.29 -14.78
CA TYR A 90 -5.50 -7.51 -15.24
C TYR A 90 -4.28 -8.44 -15.35
N PRO A 91 -3.60 -8.48 -16.51
CA PRO A 91 -2.43 -9.33 -16.68
C PRO A 91 -1.32 -8.86 -15.73
N CYS A 92 -0.80 -9.78 -14.92
CA CYS A 92 0.31 -9.55 -14.02
C CYS A 92 1.46 -10.47 -14.40
N THR A 93 2.54 -9.92 -14.94
CA THR A 93 3.76 -10.68 -15.22
C THR A 93 4.57 -10.82 -13.94
N ILE A 94 4.76 -12.06 -13.48
CA ILE A 94 5.47 -12.34 -12.24
C ILE A 94 6.95 -12.53 -12.53
N LYS A 95 7.79 -11.79 -11.82
CA LYS A 95 9.25 -11.87 -11.98
C LYS A 95 9.77 -13.20 -11.44
N GLU A 96 10.54 -13.90 -12.26
CA GLU A 96 11.21 -15.15 -11.91
C GLU A 96 12.10 -15.00 -10.67
N GLY A 97 12.23 -16.08 -9.90
CA GLY A 97 13.06 -16.12 -8.68
C GLY A 97 12.48 -15.40 -7.46
N THR A 98 11.30 -14.76 -7.58
CA THR A 98 10.61 -14.16 -6.43
C THR A 98 9.79 -15.19 -5.65
N LEU A 99 9.42 -14.88 -4.40
CA LEU A 99 8.50 -15.71 -3.63
C LEU A 99 7.13 -15.84 -4.29
N ALA A 100 6.68 -14.81 -5.02
CA ALA A 100 5.42 -14.84 -5.77
C ALA A 100 5.47 -15.80 -6.97
N HIS A 101 6.65 -16.03 -7.56
CA HIS A 101 6.88 -17.01 -8.61
C HIS A 101 6.96 -18.44 -8.08
N LYS A 102 7.33 -18.62 -6.81
CA LYS A 102 7.54 -19.93 -6.21
C LYS A 102 6.19 -20.66 -6.14
N ASN A 103 6.01 -21.68 -6.99
CA ASN A 103 4.80 -22.51 -7.18
C ASN A 103 3.80 -22.01 -8.23
N LEU A 104 4.20 -21.13 -9.13
CA LEU A 104 3.58 -20.98 -10.47
C LEU A 104 4.31 -21.88 -11.47
#